data_AF-A0A0M3JFW0-F1
#
_entry.id   AF-A0A0M3JFW0-F1
#
_cell.length_a   1.000
_cell.length_b   1.000
_cell.length_c   1.000
_cell.angle_alpha   90.00
_cell.angle_beta   90.00
_cell.angle_gamma   90.00
#
_symmetry.space_group_name_H-M   'P 1'
#
loop_
_entity.id
_entity.type
_entity.pdbx_description
1 polymer ?
#
loop_
_entity_poly.entity_id
_entity_poly.type
_entity_poly.pdbx_seq_one_letter_code
_entity_poly.pdbx_strand_id
1 'polypeptide(L)'
;LWLKEGFASFMEYMFVGANYPEFKIWLHFVNDEVAEGFALDALKSSHPIEVEIDNPNELDEIYDSITYAKSNSVNRMLCNYLGEDVFQKGLRIYLNRFKYGNAVTEDLWNAHSEASGQVSNIWLAQF
;
A
#
# COMPACT_ATOMS: atom_id res chain seq x y z
N LEU A 1 8.05 6.93 1.55
CA LEU A 1 8.43 5.64 2.19
C LEU A 1 7.44 4.52 1.86
N TRP A 2 6.15 4.74 2.11
CA TRP A 2 5.11 3.72 2.00
C TRP A 2 4.99 3.03 0.63
N LEU A 3 5.19 3.75 -0.49
CA LEU A 3 5.21 3.17 -1.85
C LEU A 3 6.24 2.05 -2.03
N LYS A 4 7.32 2.08 -1.26
CA LYS A 4 8.34 1.03 -1.26
C LYS A 4 7.96 -0.05 -0.26
N GLU A 5 7.83 0.32 1.01
CA GLU A 5 7.72 -0.64 2.13
C GLU A 5 6.35 -1.32 2.18
N GLY A 6 5.27 -0.55 2.09
CA GLY A 6 3.90 -1.09 2.08
C GLY A 6 3.59 -1.86 0.82
N PHE A 7 4.19 -1.51 -0.32
CA PHE A 7 4.07 -2.30 -1.54
C PHE A 7 4.80 -3.64 -1.43
N ALA A 8 6.07 -3.62 -1.00
CA ALA A 8 6.87 -4.83 -0.86
C ALA A 8 6.23 -5.82 0.12
N SER A 9 5.80 -5.32 1.27
CA SER A 9 5.16 -6.12 2.32
C SER A 9 3.83 -6.72 1.83
N PHE A 10 2.98 -5.96 1.14
CA PHE A 10 1.76 -6.52 0.56
C PHE A 10 2.03 -7.59 -0.50
N MET A 11 3.06 -7.40 -1.35
CA MET A 11 3.43 -8.38 -2.36
C MET A 11 3.96 -9.69 -1.75
N GLU A 12 4.58 -9.65 -0.57
CA GLU A 12 4.93 -10.86 0.19
C GLU A 12 3.69 -11.68 0.54
N TYR A 13 2.65 -11.05 1.10
CA TYR A 13 1.38 -11.72 1.41
C TYR A 13 0.72 -12.31 0.16
N MET A 14 0.72 -11.58 -0.96
CA MET A 14 0.19 -12.07 -2.24
C MET A 14 0.97 -13.30 -2.72
N PHE A 15 2.30 -13.26 -2.68
CA PHE A 15 3.15 -14.37 -3.08
C PHE A 15 2.92 -15.61 -2.20
N VAL A 16 2.93 -15.45 -0.88
CA VAL A 16 2.71 -16.57 0.05
C VAL A 16 1.30 -17.12 -0.11
N GLY A 17 0.29 -16.26 -0.22
CA GLY A 17 -1.11 -16.66 -0.38
C GLY A 17 -1.36 -17.45 -1.66
N ALA A 18 -0.64 -17.13 -2.74
CA ALA A 18 -0.75 -17.83 -4.02
C ALA A 18 0.02 -19.17 -4.04
N ASN A 19 1.19 -19.25 -3.39
CA ASN A 19 2.09 -20.40 -3.50
C ASN A 19 1.97 -21.40 -2.34
N TYR A 20 1.49 -20.96 -1.17
CA TYR A 20 1.38 -21.76 0.06
C TYR A 20 0.00 -21.56 0.72
N PRO A 21 -1.10 -21.92 0.03
CA PRO A 21 -2.46 -21.68 0.52
C PRO A 21 -2.76 -22.36 1.87
N GLU A 22 -2.05 -23.43 2.20
CA GLU A 22 -2.14 -24.15 3.47
C GLU A 22 -1.74 -23.29 4.68
N PHE A 23 -0.90 -22.27 4.49
CA PHE A 23 -0.53 -21.33 5.56
C PHE A 23 -1.66 -20.38 5.91
N LYS A 24 -2.69 -20.26 5.07
CA LYS A 24 -3.84 -19.36 5.28
C LYS A 24 -3.39 -17.95 5.66
N ILE A 25 -2.37 -17.43 4.97
CA ILE A 25 -1.68 -16.19 5.32
C ILE A 25 -2.63 -14.98 5.42
N TRP A 26 -3.76 -15.00 4.70
CA TRP A 26 -4.77 -13.95 4.80
C TRP A 26 -5.52 -13.90 6.14
N LEU A 27 -5.56 -15.02 6.90
CA LEU A 27 -6.05 -15.00 8.28
C LEU A 27 -5.05 -14.30 9.20
N HIS A 28 -3.75 -14.57 9.00
CA HIS A 28 -2.67 -13.89 9.69
C HIS A 28 -2.68 -12.40 9.38
N PHE A 29 -2.81 -12.03 8.10
CA PHE A 29 -2.94 -10.63 7.67
C PHE A 29 -4.03 -9.86 8.44
N VAL A 30 -5.18 -10.47 8.68
CA VAL A 30 -6.26 -9.82 9.43
C VAL A 30 -5.89 -9.60 10.90
N ASN A 31 -5.20 -10.56 11.51
CA ASN A 31 -4.78 -10.46 12.90
C ASN A 31 -3.58 -9.51 13.09
N ASP A 32 -2.62 -9.57 12.18
CA ASP A 32 -1.33 -8.93 12.34
C ASP A 32 -1.34 -7.53 11.73
N GLU A 33 -1.80 -7.38 10.48
CA GLU A 33 -1.78 -6.08 9.79
C GLU A 33 -3.04 -5.25 10.07
N VAL A 34 -4.23 -5.85 9.90
CA VAL A 34 -5.48 -5.08 10.01
C VAL A 34 -5.74 -4.67 11.44
N ALA A 35 -5.63 -5.59 12.40
CA ALA A 35 -5.91 -5.29 13.80
C ALA A 35 -4.90 -4.30 14.39
N GLU A 36 -3.60 -4.47 14.13
CA GLU A 36 -2.56 -3.53 14.58
C GLU A 36 -2.73 -2.16 13.91
N GLY A 37 -2.93 -2.13 12.59
CA GLY A 37 -3.16 -0.90 11.85
C GLY A 37 -4.33 -0.09 12.39
N PHE A 38 -5.48 -0.72 12.65
CA PHE A 38 -6.63 -0.04 13.27
C PHE A 38 -6.34 0.43 14.71
N ALA A 39 -5.64 -0.37 15.51
CA ALA A 39 -5.34 -0.03 16.90
C ALA A 39 -4.41 1.19 17.00
N LEU A 40 -3.37 1.24 16.18
CA LEU A 40 -2.42 2.33 16.15
C LEU A 40 -3.02 3.60 15.51
N ASP A 41 -3.79 3.44 14.43
CA ASP A 41 -4.40 4.58 13.73
C ASP A 41 -5.53 5.26 14.54
N ALA A 42 -6.06 4.57 15.55
CA ALA A 42 -7.01 5.15 16.50
C ALA A 42 -6.37 6.07 17.56
N LEU A 43 -5.03 6.08 17.67
CA LEU A 43 -4.31 6.91 18.64
C LEU A 43 -4.18 8.35 18.15
N LYS A 44 -4.21 9.30 19.09
CA LYS A 44 -3.93 10.73 18.78
C LYS A 44 -2.51 10.98 18.29
N SER A 45 -1.60 10.06 18.59
CA SER A 45 -0.21 10.08 18.15
C SER A 45 -0.01 9.40 16.79
N SER A 46 -1.08 8.94 16.13
CA SER A 46 -1.00 8.42 14.76
C SER A 46 -0.58 9.51 13.78
N HIS A 47 -0.23 9.12 12.57
CA HIS A 47 0.09 10.00 11.46
C HIS A 47 -0.50 9.48 10.12
N PRO A 48 -0.64 10.35 9.11
CA PRO A 48 -1.00 9.92 7.75
C PRO A 48 0.07 9.01 7.13
N ILE A 49 -0.31 8.18 6.16
CA ILE A 49 0.65 7.31 5.45
C ILE A 49 1.67 8.14 4.65
N GLU A 50 1.23 9.27 4.09
CA GLU A 50 2.07 10.24 3.42
C GLU A 50 2.51 11.30 4.44
N VAL A 51 3.79 11.25 4.80
CA VAL A 51 4.41 12.18 5.76
C VAL A 51 5.42 13.03 5.00
N GLU A 52 5.31 14.35 5.14
CA GLU A 52 6.31 15.30 4.68
C GLU A 52 7.52 15.23 5.63
N ILE A 53 8.72 15.06 5.07
CA ILE A 53 9.96 14.92 5.83
C ILE A 53 10.88 16.06 5.45
N ASP A 54 11.11 16.97 6.40
CA ASP A 54 12.02 18.10 6.22
C ASP A 54 13.45 17.72 6.62
N ASN A 55 13.60 16.81 7.58
CA ASN A 55 14.89 16.35 8.07
C ASN A 55 15.04 14.83 7.90
N PRO A 56 16.08 14.35 7.19
CA PRO A 56 16.32 12.92 7.05
C PRO A 56 16.41 12.13 8.37
N ASN A 57 16.73 12.79 9.49
CA ASN A 57 16.76 12.12 10.80
C ASN A 57 15.36 11.73 11.32
N GLU A 58 14.30 12.29 10.76
CA GLU A 58 12.90 11.94 11.08
C GLU A 58 12.47 10.66 10.34
N LEU A 59 13.29 10.14 9.41
CA LEU A 59 12.98 8.90 8.69
C LEU A 59 12.74 7.74 9.66
N ASP A 60 13.57 7.60 10.69
CA ASP A 60 13.46 6.51 11.67
C ASP A 60 12.13 6.56 12.45
N GLU A 61 11.51 7.74 12.57
CA GLU A 61 10.22 7.91 13.26
C GLU A 61 9.05 7.39 12.41
N ILE A 62 9.18 7.41 11.08
CA ILE A 62 8.15 6.90 10.16
C ILE A 62 8.41 5.45 9.71
N TYR A 63 9.53 4.83 10.12
CA TYR A 63 9.74 3.39 9.98
C TYR A 63 9.02 2.64 11.10
N ASP A 64 7.71 2.82 11.20
CA ASP A 64 6.90 2.36 12.31
C ASP A 64 5.79 1.39 11.87
N SER A 65 5.17 0.71 12.85
CA SER A 65 4.09 -0.24 12.57
C SER A 65 2.91 0.39 11.83
N ILE A 66 2.61 1.69 12.02
CA ILE A 66 1.52 2.37 11.29
C ILE A 66 1.83 2.36 9.80
N THR A 67 3.05 2.74 9.41
CA THR A 67 3.46 2.82 8.01
C THR A 67 3.35 1.46 7.33
N TYR A 68 3.74 0.35 7.96
CA TYR A 68 3.61 -0.98 7.35
C TYR A 68 2.16 -1.47 7.37
N ALA A 69 1.52 -1.55 8.54
CA ALA A 69 0.23 -2.17 8.74
C ALA A 69 -0.91 -1.47 7.98
N LYS A 70 -0.92 -0.13 8.02
CA LYS A 70 -1.93 0.69 7.34
C LYS A 70 -1.73 0.64 5.83
N SER A 71 -0.49 0.75 5.34
CA SER A 71 -0.18 0.66 3.91
C SER A 71 -0.53 -0.70 3.31
N ASN A 72 -0.22 -1.79 4.02
CA ASN A 72 -0.60 -3.14 3.63
C ASN A 72 -2.11 -3.27 3.52
N SER A 73 -2.83 -2.77 4.52
CA SER A 73 -4.30 -2.78 4.55
C SER A 73 -4.90 -1.98 3.39
N VAL A 74 -4.34 -0.82 3.05
CA VAL A 74 -4.77 0.01 1.91
C VAL A 74 -4.48 -0.69 0.59
N ASN A 75 -3.30 -1.27 0.39
CA ASN A 75 -2.97 -2.04 -0.81
C ASN A 75 -3.91 -3.25 -1.00
N ARG A 76 -4.21 -3.97 0.09
CA ARG A 76 -5.17 -5.08 0.06
C ARG A 76 -6.57 -4.61 -0.28
N MET A 77 -7.02 -3.51 0.32
CA MET A 77 -8.34 -2.91 0.01
C MET A 77 -8.41 -2.54 -1.48
N LEU A 78 -7.39 -1.87 -2.00
CA LEU A 78 -7.31 -1.44 -3.39
C LEU A 78 -7.31 -2.63 -4.36
N CYS A 79 -6.50 -3.65 -4.08
CA CYS A 79 -6.45 -4.87 -4.89
C CYS A 79 -7.82 -5.57 -4.93
N ASN A 80 -8.52 -5.68 -3.80
CA ASN A 80 -9.87 -6.25 -3.75
C ASN A 80 -10.91 -5.37 -4.47
N TYR A 81 -10.79 -4.04 -4.36
CA TYR A 81 -11.73 -3.11 -4.99
C TYR A 81 -11.61 -3.12 -6.52
N LEU A 82 -10.38 -3.09 -7.05
CA LEU A 82 -10.13 -3.08 -8.49
C LEU A 82 -10.25 -4.47 -9.11
N GLY A 83 -10.04 -5.51 -8.32
CA GLY A 83 -9.79 -6.87 -8.80
C GLY A 83 -8.32 -7.08 -9.15
N GLU A 84 -7.83 -8.29 -8.90
CA GLU A 84 -6.42 -8.65 -8.98
C GLU A 84 -5.79 -8.39 -10.37
N ASP A 85 -6.53 -8.70 -11.45
CA ASP A 85 -6.07 -8.49 -12.82
C ASP A 85 -5.85 -7.00 -13.15
N VAL A 86 -6.79 -6.15 -12.73
CA VAL A 86 -6.73 -4.70 -12.96
C VAL A 86 -5.64 -4.07 -12.10
N PHE A 87 -5.52 -4.51 -10.85
CA PHE A 87 -4.45 -4.10 -9.95
C PHE A 87 -3.06 -4.45 -10.54
N GLN A 88 -2.85 -5.69 -10.96
CA GLN A 88 -1.61 -6.12 -11.61
C GLN A 88 -1.32 -5.35 -12.91
N LYS A 89 -2.36 -5.06 -13.72
CA LYS A 89 -2.22 -4.21 -14.91
C LYS A 89 -1.77 -2.80 -14.55
N GLY A 90 -2.34 -2.19 -13.51
CA GLY A 90 -1.93 -0.88 -12.99
C GLY A 90 -0.47 -0.86 -12.56
N LEU A 91 -0.04 -1.87 -11.79
CA LEU A 91 1.36 -2.03 -11.40
C LEU A 91 2.30 -2.18 -12.61
N ARG A 92 1.91 -2.94 -13.63
CA ARG A 92 2.71 -3.09 -14.86
C ARG A 92 2.85 -1.75 -15.59
N ILE A 93 1.79 -0.93 -15.65
CA ILE A 93 1.85 0.42 -16.24
C ILE A 93 2.82 1.28 -15.43
N TYR A 94 2.63 1.35 -14.12
CA TYR A 94 3.46 2.12 -13.19
C TYR A 94 4.95 1.76 -13.31
N LEU A 95 5.30 0.48 -13.12
CA LEU A 95 6.69 0.02 -13.12
C LEU A 95 7.38 0.24 -14.47
N ASN A 96 6.67 0.04 -15.60
CA ASN A 96 7.25 0.28 -16.91
C ASN A 96 7.45 1.77 -17.22
N ARG A 97 6.57 2.63 -16.71
CA ARG A 97 6.63 4.08 -16.92
C ARG A 97 7.77 4.72 -16.14
N PHE A 98 7.97 4.29 -14.90
CA PHE A 98 8.95 4.88 -13.98
C PHE A 98 10.22 4.04 -13.81
N LYS A 99 10.43 3.03 -14.65
CA LYS A 99 11.67 2.24 -14.64
C LYS A 99 12.89 3.15 -14.74
N TYR A 100 13.88 2.90 -13.88
CA TYR A 100 15.12 3.68 -13.79
C TYR A 100 14.92 5.17 -13.40
N GLY A 101 13.74 5.54 -12.93
CA GLY A 101 13.42 6.89 -12.45
C GLY A 101 12.84 6.87 -11.04
N ASN A 102 12.22 7.99 -10.66
CA ASN A 102 11.49 8.14 -9.42
C ASN A 102 10.00 8.33 -9.72
N ALA A 103 9.16 8.05 -8.74
CA ALA A 103 7.71 8.21 -8.81
C ALA A 103 7.18 8.68 -7.45
N VAL A 104 6.01 9.32 -7.48
CA VAL A 104 5.27 9.76 -6.29
C VAL A 104 3.95 9.00 -6.14
N THR A 105 3.26 9.22 -5.02
CA THR A 105 1.99 8.55 -4.70
C THR A 105 0.95 8.70 -5.82
N GLU A 106 0.83 9.90 -6.37
CA GLU A 106 -0.10 10.22 -7.45
C GLU A 106 0.13 9.39 -8.72
N ASP A 107 1.40 9.06 -9.04
CA ASP A 107 1.75 8.26 -10.21
C ASP A 107 1.17 6.84 -10.13
N LEU A 108 1.13 6.26 -8.93
CA LEU A 108 0.53 4.95 -8.68
C LEU A 108 -0.98 4.99 -8.89
N TRP A 109 -1.65 6.04 -8.39
CA TRP A 109 -3.08 6.25 -8.57
C TRP A 109 -3.46 6.44 -10.02
N ASN A 110 -2.67 7.22 -10.76
CA ASN A 110 -2.88 7.45 -12.18
C ASN A 110 -2.73 6.16 -12.99
N ALA A 111 -1.73 5.32 -12.67
CA ALA A 111 -1.55 4.03 -13.34
C ALA A 111 -2.71 3.04 -13.09
N HIS A 112 -3.23 2.98 -11.87
CA HIS A 112 -4.40 2.15 -11.55
C HIS A 112 -5.70 2.69 -12.16
N SER A 113 -5.84 4.02 -12.21
CA SER A 113 -6.98 4.68 -12.88
C SER A 113 -6.98 4.40 -14.38
N GLU A 114 -5.81 4.47 -15.02
CA GLU A 114 -5.63 4.09 -16.42
C GLU A 114 -5.94 2.60 -16.66
N ALA A 115 -5.50 1.72 -15.76
CA ALA A 115 -5.76 0.28 -15.89
C ALA A 115 -7.25 -0.07 -15.77
N SER A 116 -7.96 0.60 -14.85
CA SER A 116 -9.36 0.35 -14.49
C SER A 116 -10.37 1.10 -15.35
N GLY A 117 -9.96 2.20 -16.00
CA GLY A 117 -10.86 3.12 -16.69
C GLY A 117 -11.74 3.96 -15.74
N GLN A 118 -11.46 3.94 -14.44
CA GLN A 118 -12.15 4.74 -13.43
C GLN A 118 -11.35 6.00 -13.11
N VAL A 119 -12.03 7.14 -12.92
CA VAL A 119 -11.35 8.41 -12.60
C VAL A 119 -10.82 8.38 -11.17
N SER A 120 -9.57 8.82 -10.99
CA SER A 120 -8.79 8.82 -9.74
C SER A 120 -9.40 9.62 -8.57
N ASN A 121 -10.48 10.36 -8.80
CA ASN A 121 -11.09 11.29 -7.82
C ASN A 121 -11.58 10.63 -6.52
N ILE A 122 -11.69 9.31 -6.46
CA ILE A 122 -12.04 8.59 -5.23
C ILE A 122 -10.87 8.56 -4.24
N TRP A 123 -9.63 8.70 -4.72
CA TRP A 123 -8.42 8.33 -3.96
C TRP A 123 -7.62 9.52 -3.44
N LEU A 124 -7.76 10.70 -4.05
CA LEU A 124 -7.03 11.93 -3.69
C LEU A 124 -7.60 12.64 -2.45
N ALA A 125 -8.73 12.19 -1.89
CA ALA A 125 -9.45 12.88 -0.82
C ALA A 125 -9.48 12.14 0.53
N GLN A 126 -8.79 11.00 0.67
CA GLN A 126 -8.93 10.12 1.85
C GLN A 126 -7.62 9.73 2.56
N PHE A 127 -6.45 10.21 2.10
CA PHE A 127 -5.17 9.93 2.72
C PHE A 127 -4.36 11.20 2.89
#